data_AF-A0A0C3AC32-F1
#
_entry.id   AF-A0A0C3AC32-F1
#
_cell.length_a   1.000
_cell.length_b   1.000
_cell.length_c   1.000
_cell.angle_alpha   90.00
_cell.angle_beta   90.00
_cell.angle_gamma   90.00
#
_symmetry.space_group_name_H-M   'P 1'
#
loop_
_entity.id
_entity.type
_entity.pdbx_description
1 polymer ?
#
loop_
_entity_poly.entity_id
_entity_poly.type
_entity_poly.pdbx_seq_one_letter_code
_entity_poly.pdbx_strand_id
1 'polypeptide(L)'
;NIFVLPHTLYILYILLVKTPPNIFTRLHIPLTMSSDKIRAELLKHSSVESGPAPGLPKHLETLLKRLSSFDARNIYVRFGQSVLQDCEYCHTYDEYALYALPRPLLEYIRETVVVGILTISGSHQERWRTLAIGAIVCAAVAEGYWVSTVQIQIPKDGMGVVMWHDVLWAYRHILFLILPIVLRVLPSSPPAANPMASLPSTLGLLEQSLARIHLLKFTRGSVMRDPRLRETAGEWWDRERKEGEWGREDEDVQRMAERLGFGYTER
;
A
#
# COMPACT_ATOMS: atom_id res chain seq x y z
N ASN A 1 -11.84 8.26 -18.83
CA ASN A 1 -10.43 7.96 -19.21
C ASN A 1 -9.55 9.14 -19.60
N ILE A 2 -10.03 10.39 -19.66
CA ILE A 2 -9.19 11.55 -20.04
C ILE A 2 -8.33 12.06 -18.86
N PHE A 3 -8.75 11.83 -17.61
CA PHE A 3 -8.09 12.39 -16.41
C PHE A 3 -6.79 11.71 -15.96
N VAL A 4 -6.53 10.45 -16.34
CA VAL A 4 -5.31 9.75 -15.88
C VAL A 4 -4.07 10.26 -16.58
N LEU A 5 -4.13 10.54 -17.90
CA LEU A 5 -2.99 11.06 -18.65
C LEU A 5 -2.44 12.39 -18.09
N PRO A 6 -3.26 13.45 -17.87
CA PRO A 6 -2.76 14.69 -17.29
C PRO A 6 -2.27 14.48 -15.85
N HIS A 7 -2.91 13.60 -15.08
CA HIS A 7 -2.44 13.27 -13.73
C HIS A 7 -1.06 12.58 -13.76
N THR A 8 -0.88 11.54 -14.57
CA THR A 8 0.41 10.83 -14.68
C THR A 8 1.51 11.73 -15.23
N LEU A 9 1.20 12.60 -16.20
CA LEU A 9 2.15 13.59 -16.71
C LEU A 9 2.52 14.63 -15.64
N TYR A 10 1.55 15.05 -14.83
CA TYR A 10 1.79 15.99 -13.73
C TYR A 10 2.67 15.37 -12.62
N ILE A 11 2.41 14.12 -12.23
CA ILE A 11 3.26 13.42 -11.25
C ILE A 11 4.66 13.17 -11.82
N LEU A 12 4.78 12.81 -13.10
CA LEU A 12 6.07 12.67 -13.78
C LEU A 12 6.83 13.99 -13.83
N TYR A 13 6.15 15.10 -14.12
CA TYR A 13 6.73 16.44 -14.06
C TYR A 13 7.23 16.78 -12.66
N ILE A 14 6.48 16.43 -11.61
CA ILE A 14 6.93 16.63 -10.22
C ILE A 14 8.20 15.81 -9.94
N LEU A 15 8.22 14.53 -10.31
CA LEU A 15 9.37 13.64 -10.10
C LEU A 15 10.64 14.11 -10.80
N LEU A 16 10.51 14.59 -12.04
CA LEU A 16 11.66 14.96 -12.87
C LEU A 16 12.13 16.40 -12.66
N VAL A 17 11.20 17.34 -12.44
CA VAL A 17 11.50 18.78 -12.46
C VAL A 17 11.43 19.42 -11.07
N LYS A 18 10.51 18.98 -10.21
CA LYS A 18 10.29 19.57 -8.88
C LYS A 18 10.75 18.66 -7.75
N THR A 19 12.02 18.25 -7.82
CA THR A 19 12.64 17.51 -6.72
C THR A 19 12.80 18.41 -5.48
N PRO A 20 12.60 17.85 -4.26
CA PRO A 20 12.80 18.61 -3.03
C PRO A 20 14.22 19.19 -2.98
N PRO A 21 14.37 20.43 -2.47
CA PRO A 21 15.69 21.04 -2.37
C PRO A 21 16.51 20.32 -1.29
N ASN A 22 17.70 19.84 -1.68
CA ASN A 22 18.66 19.25 -0.76
C ASN A 22 20.08 19.71 -1.09
N ILE A 23 20.63 20.57 -0.22
CA ILE A 23 21.97 21.17 -0.40
C ILE A 23 23.06 20.08 -0.38
N PHE A 24 22.97 19.09 0.51
CA PHE A 24 24.02 18.07 0.67
C PHE A 24 24.10 17.15 -0.55
N THR A 25 22.95 16.73 -1.09
CA THR A 25 22.87 15.90 -2.29
C THR A 25 23.27 16.68 -3.54
N ARG A 26 22.87 17.96 -3.67
CA ARG A 26 23.21 18.79 -4.83
C ARG A 26 24.70 19.17 -4.87
N LEU A 27 25.26 19.63 -3.76
CA LEU A 27 26.67 20.04 -3.67
C LEU A 27 27.63 18.88 -3.41
N HIS A 28 27.13 17.65 -3.19
CA HIS A 28 27.94 16.48 -2.86
C HIS A 28 28.89 16.72 -1.67
N ILE A 29 28.36 17.39 -0.63
CA ILE A 29 29.11 17.72 0.59
C ILE A 29 28.70 16.82 1.77
N PRO A 30 29.64 16.50 2.70
CA PRO A 30 29.32 15.69 3.86
C PRO A 30 28.40 16.43 4.84
N LEU A 31 27.48 15.70 5.46
CA LEU A 31 26.57 16.24 6.48
C LEU A 31 27.31 16.70 7.75
N THR A 32 28.53 16.20 7.98
CA THR A 32 29.38 16.55 9.13
C THR A 32 30.12 17.89 8.93
N MET A 33 30.12 18.47 7.73
CA MET A 33 30.80 19.73 7.44
C MET A 33 30.33 20.89 8.36
N SER A 34 31.25 21.76 8.77
CA SER A 34 30.92 22.96 9.56
C SER A 34 30.12 23.97 8.73
N SER A 35 29.17 24.66 9.37
CA SER A 35 28.30 25.65 8.71
C SER A 35 29.07 26.74 7.95
N ASP A 36 30.23 27.16 8.45
CA ASP A 36 31.06 28.20 7.81
C ASP A 36 31.68 27.73 6.50
N LYS A 37 32.06 26.44 6.41
CA LYS A 37 32.59 25.84 5.18
C LYS A 37 31.48 25.65 4.16
N ILE A 38 30.29 25.25 4.61
CA ILE A 38 29.10 25.17 3.75
C ILE A 38 28.77 26.56 3.19
N ARG A 39 28.83 27.60 4.02
CA ARG A 39 28.64 29.00 3.59
C ARG A 39 29.65 29.41 2.53
N ALA A 40 30.93 29.10 2.72
CA ALA A 40 31.98 29.42 1.76
C ALA A 40 31.74 28.73 0.40
N GLU A 41 31.35 27.45 0.41
CA GLU A 41 31.05 26.73 -0.85
C GLU A 41 29.79 27.27 -1.53
N LEU A 42 28.76 27.61 -0.75
CA LEU A 42 27.55 28.23 -1.28
C LEU A 42 27.82 29.59 -1.91
N LEU A 43 28.65 30.43 -1.29
CA LEU A 43 29.04 31.74 -1.84
C LEU A 43 29.81 31.59 -3.16
N LYS A 44 30.68 30.58 -3.25
CA LYS A 44 31.43 30.25 -4.47
C LYS A 44 30.51 29.79 -5.59
N HIS A 45 29.47 29.02 -5.29
CA HIS A 45 28.47 28.59 -6.28
C HIS A 45 27.50 29.73 -6.64
N SER A 46 27.08 30.56 -5.67
CA SER A 46 26.13 31.64 -5.90
C SER A 46 26.75 32.84 -6.61
N SER A 47 28.06 33.11 -6.44
CA SER A 47 28.76 34.18 -7.17
C SER A 47 28.79 33.96 -8.68
N VAL A 48 28.51 32.73 -9.14
CA VAL A 48 28.38 32.38 -10.55
C VAL A 48 26.98 32.71 -11.09
N GLU A 49 25.95 32.72 -10.22
CA GLU A 49 24.54 32.90 -10.62
C GLU A 49 23.93 34.26 -10.23
N SER A 50 24.44 34.92 -9.20
CA SER A 50 23.85 36.16 -8.65
C SER A 50 24.73 37.37 -8.96
N GLY A 51 24.13 38.40 -9.57
CA GLY A 51 24.75 39.69 -9.87
C GLY A 51 25.24 40.48 -8.64
N PRO A 52 25.40 41.82 -8.71
CA PRO A 52 26.37 42.61 -7.93
C PRO A 52 26.12 42.77 -6.41
N ALA A 53 25.26 41.94 -5.79
CA ALA A 53 25.01 41.93 -4.35
C ALA A 53 25.73 40.73 -3.67
N PRO A 54 26.80 40.95 -2.89
CA PRO A 54 27.59 39.88 -2.28
C PRO A 54 26.94 39.37 -0.98
N GLY A 55 25.75 38.78 -1.07
CA GLY A 55 25.00 38.31 0.10
C GLY A 55 24.25 37.01 -0.15
N LEU A 56 24.27 36.13 0.85
CA LEU A 56 23.47 34.90 0.84
C LEU A 56 22.01 35.24 1.17
N PRO A 57 21.00 34.62 0.53
CA PRO A 57 19.60 34.87 0.87
C PRO A 57 19.30 34.59 2.36
N LYS A 58 18.46 35.44 2.98
CA LYS A 58 18.13 35.36 4.42
C LYS A 58 17.67 33.98 4.88
N HIS A 59 16.84 33.29 4.08
CA HIS A 59 16.34 31.94 4.40
C HIS A 59 17.47 30.90 4.49
N LEU A 60 18.52 31.07 3.69
CA LEU A 60 19.66 30.16 3.66
C LEU A 60 20.61 30.44 4.84
N GLU A 61 20.77 31.71 5.23
CA GLU A 61 21.50 32.08 6.45
C GLU A 61 20.83 31.51 7.71
N THR A 62 19.50 31.60 7.81
CA THR A 62 18.73 30.99 8.91
C THR A 62 18.93 29.48 8.97
N LEU A 63 18.91 28.79 7.83
CA LEU A 63 19.17 27.36 7.76
C LEU A 63 20.59 27.01 8.23
N LEU A 64 21.61 27.73 7.75
CA LEU A 64 23.00 27.47 8.15
C LEU A 64 23.20 27.68 9.65
N LYS A 65 22.55 28.68 10.23
CA LYS A 65 22.56 28.90 11.68
C LYS A 65 21.99 27.71 12.44
N ARG A 66 20.88 27.12 11.97
CA ARG A 66 20.25 25.94 12.59
C ARG A 66 21.08 24.67 12.42
N LEU A 67 21.65 24.46 11.24
CA LEU A 67 22.52 23.31 10.93
C LEU A 67 23.85 23.29 11.69
N SER A 68 24.16 24.33 12.46
CA SER A 68 25.28 24.32 13.41
C SER A 68 25.10 23.27 14.52
N SER A 69 23.85 22.97 14.89
CA SER A 69 23.53 21.93 15.87
C SER A 69 23.44 20.54 15.24
N PHE A 70 23.95 19.53 15.95
CA PHE A 70 23.86 18.13 15.54
C PHE A 70 22.40 17.63 15.51
N ASP A 71 21.56 18.07 16.45
CA ASP A 71 20.15 17.68 16.50
C ASP A 71 19.38 18.21 15.28
N ALA A 72 19.68 19.44 14.86
CA ALA A 72 19.10 20.03 13.66
C ALA A 72 19.49 19.26 12.38
N ARG A 73 20.69 18.68 12.33
CA ARG A 73 21.12 17.83 11.20
C ARG A 73 20.33 16.52 11.15
N ASN A 74 20.04 15.92 12.30
CA ASN A 74 19.14 14.75 12.36
C ASN A 74 17.73 15.11 11.88
N ILE A 75 17.18 16.24 12.32
CA ILE A 75 15.87 16.74 11.87
C ILE A 75 15.89 16.99 10.35
N TYR A 76 16.97 17.55 9.82
CA TYR A 76 17.15 17.77 8.39
C TYR A 76 17.10 16.46 7.59
N VAL A 77 17.77 15.40 8.04
CA VAL A 77 17.75 14.11 7.33
C VAL A 77 16.33 13.52 7.27
N ARG A 78 15.54 13.68 8.34
CA ARG A 78 14.15 13.20 8.43
C ARG A 78 13.13 14.02 7.63
N PHE A 79 13.14 15.34 7.77
CA PHE A 79 12.08 16.21 7.23
C PHE A 79 12.51 17.10 6.06
N GLY A 80 13.82 17.21 5.82
CA GLY A 80 14.38 17.96 4.71
C GLY A 80 14.55 19.45 4.95
N GLN A 81 15.07 20.12 3.92
CA GLN A 81 15.47 21.52 3.97
C GLN A 81 14.31 22.48 4.23
N SER A 82 13.18 22.29 3.55
CA SER A 82 12.06 23.23 3.57
C SER A 82 11.43 23.37 4.96
N VAL A 83 11.32 22.28 5.71
CA VAL A 83 10.79 22.28 7.08
C VAL A 83 11.70 23.09 8.02
N LEU A 84 13.01 22.94 7.86
CA LEU A 84 13.99 23.64 8.68
C LEU A 84 14.14 25.12 8.30
N GLN A 85 13.84 25.50 7.05
CA GLN A 85 13.84 26.88 6.57
C GLN A 85 12.58 27.65 6.94
N ASP A 86 11.42 27.02 6.76
CA ASP A 86 10.13 27.73 6.83
C ASP A 86 9.59 27.84 8.27
N CYS A 87 9.91 26.89 9.17
CA CYS A 87 9.34 26.92 10.52
C CYS A 87 10.15 27.79 11.49
N GLU A 88 9.75 29.04 11.75
CA GLU A 88 10.46 29.91 12.70
C GLU A 88 10.34 29.47 14.17
N TYR A 89 9.19 28.91 14.57
CA TYR A 89 8.85 28.59 15.96
C TYR A 89 9.21 27.16 16.41
N CYS A 90 9.74 26.32 15.52
CA CYS A 90 10.06 24.92 15.83
C CYS A 90 11.41 24.81 16.57
N HIS A 91 11.40 24.19 17.74
CA HIS A 91 12.55 23.89 18.58
C HIS A 91 12.63 22.41 18.95
N THR A 92 11.49 21.77 19.19
CA THR A 92 11.42 20.37 19.58
C THR A 92 11.10 19.46 18.39
N TYR A 93 11.44 18.17 18.49
CA TYR A 93 11.15 17.19 17.44
C TYR A 93 9.66 17.15 17.07
N ASP A 94 8.77 17.19 18.06
CA ASP A 94 7.32 17.09 17.85
C ASP A 94 6.76 18.30 17.09
N GLU A 95 7.29 19.50 17.33
CA GLU A 95 6.93 20.72 16.58
C GLU A 95 7.31 20.60 15.11
N TYR A 96 8.52 20.09 14.81
CA TYR A 96 8.95 19.84 13.44
C TYR A 96 8.11 18.75 12.76
N ALA A 97 7.76 17.68 13.48
CA ALA A 97 6.92 16.61 12.96
C ALA A 97 5.51 17.12 12.63
N LEU A 98 4.91 17.91 13.51
CA LEU A 98 3.58 18.50 13.31
C LEU A 98 3.58 19.49 12.15
N TYR A 99 4.65 20.28 11.98
CA TYR A 99 4.78 21.20 10.85
C TYR A 99 4.98 20.47 9.51
N ALA A 100 5.69 19.34 9.51
CA ALA A 100 5.96 18.58 8.29
C ALA A 100 4.75 17.78 7.79
N LEU A 101 3.83 17.40 8.67
CA LEU A 101 2.71 16.48 8.41
C LEU A 101 1.67 16.95 7.37
N PRO A 102 1.26 18.24 7.31
CA PRO A 102 0.18 18.67 6.41
C PRO A 102 0.50 18.48 4.92
N ARG A 103 1.77 18.68 4.51
CA ARG A 103 2.20 18.56 3.12
C ARG A 103 1.97 17.16 2.54
N PRO A 104 2.53 16.07 3.10
CA PRO A 104 2.29 14.72 2.61
C PRO A 104 0.81 14.32 2.73
N LEU A 105 0.13 14.73 3.82
CA LEU A 105 -1.29 14.42 4.03
C LEU A 105 -2.18 15.01 2.93
N LEU A 106 -1.94 16.25 2.51
CA LEU A 106 -2.66 16.87 1.40
C LEU A 106 -2.42 16.14 0.06
N GLU A 107 -1.21 15.64 -0.16
CA GLU A 107 -0.89 14.85 -1.36
C GLU A 107 -1.64 13.50 -1.37
N TYR A 108 -1.72 12.82 -0.22
CA TYR A 108 -2.52 11.60 -0.08
C TYR A 108 -4.03 11.84 -0.25
N ILE A 109 -4.55 12.96 0.27
CA ILE A 109 -5.95 13.37 0.05
C ILE A 109 -6.20 13.57 -1.45
N ARG A 110 -5.31 14.33 -2.13
CA ARG A 110 -5.39 14.54 -3.58
C ARG A 110 -5.44 13.22 -4.33
N GLU A 111 -4.57 12.27 -3.99
CA GLU A 111 -4.54 10.96 -4.65
C GLU A 111 -5.83 10.16 -4.39
N THR A 112 -6.33 10.19 -3.17
CA THR A 112 -7.59 9.53 -2.80
C THR A 112 -8.76 10.08 -3.62
N VAL A 113 -8.79 11.40 -3.88
CA VAL A 113 -9.79 12.03 -4.75
C VAL A 113 -9.63 11.55 -6.20
N VAL A 114 -8.41 11.50 -6.74
CA VAL A 114 -8.17 11.02 -8.11
C VAL A 114 -8.62 9.56 -8.26
N VAL A 115 -8.20 8.68 -7.36
CA VAL A 115 -8.63 7.27 -7.35
C VAL A 115 -10.14 7.14 -7.14
N GLY A 116 -10.75 7.97 -6.29
CA GLY A 116 -12.19 8.03 -6.08
C GLY A 116 -12.95 8.39 -7.37
N ILE A 117 -12.45 9.35 -8.15
CA ILE A 117 -13.03 9.70 -9.45
C ILE A 117 -12.88 8.56 -10.47
N LEU A 118 -11.74 7.86 -10.47
CA LEU A 118 -11.50 6.73 -11.38
C LEU A 118 -12.39 5.51 -11.07
N THR A 119 -12.77 5.36 -9.81
CA THR A 119 -13.54 4.22 -9.30
C THR A 119 -15.00 4.56 -8.98
N ILE A 120 -15.51 5.68 -9.48
CA ILE A 120 -16.91 6.10 -9.30
C ILE A 120 -17.87 5.08 -9.92
N SER A 121 -19.06 4.90 -9.33
CA SER A 121 -20.06 3.92 -9.78
C SER A 121 -20.42 4.15 -11.25
N GLY A 122 -20.38 3.06 -12.05
CA GLY A 122 -20.46 3.11 -13.52
C GLY A 122 -19.09 3.02 -14.21
N SER A 123 -17.99 3.29 -13.50
CA SER A 123 -16.68 2.77 -13.86
C SER A 123 -16.66 1.29 -13.49
N HIS A 124 -16.44 0.40 -14.45
CA HIS A 124 -16.36 -1.05 -14.21
C HIS A 124 -15.29 -1.46 -13.16
N GLN A 125 -14.58 -0.50 -12.56
CA GLN A 125 -13.53 -0.69 -11.56
C GLN A 125 -14.00 -0.50 -10.11
N GLU A 126 -15.30 -0.40 -9.85
CA GLU A 126 -15.87 -0.17 -8.51
C GLU A 126 -15.37 -1.18 -7.45
N ARG A 127 -15.21 -2.47 -7.82
CA ARG A 127 -14.68 -3.51 -6.92
C ARG A 127 -13.29 -3.19 -6.37
N TRP A 128 -12.45 -2.48 -7.14
CA TRP A 128 -11.09 -2.15 -6.76
C TRP A 128 -10.99 -0.91 -5.89
N ARG A 129 -12.09 -0.16 -5.70
CA ARG A 129 -12.12 1.07 -4.91
C ARG A 129 -11.66 0.86 -3.47
N THR A 130 -12.22 -0.15 -2.78
CA THR A 130 -11.89 -0.42 -1.37
C THR A 130 -10.43 -0.82 -1.21
N LEU A 131 -9.91 -1.64 -2.12
CA LEU A 131 -8.51 -2.06 -2.14
C LEU A 131 -7.58 -0.88 -2.45
N ALA A 132 -7.92 -0.03 -3.41
CA ALA A 132 -7.11 1.12 -3.78
C ALA A 132 -7.04 2.16 -2.66
N ILE A 133 -8.20 2.53 -2.08
CA ILE A 133 -8.25 3.45 -0.94
C ILE A 133 -7.51 2.83 0.26
N GLY A 134 -7.72 1.54 0.53
CA GLY A 134 -6.99 0.81 1.57
C GLY A 134 -5.48 0.87 1.36
N ALA A 135 -5.00 0.68 0.13
CA ALA A 135 -3.57 0.77 -0.21
C ALA A 135 -3.01 2.18 0.04
N ILE A 136 -3.74 3.24 -0.33
CA ILE A 136 -3.33 4.63 -0.07
C ILE A 136 -3.25 4.91 1.43
N VAL A 137 -4.26 4.50 2.20
CA VAL A 137 -4.29 4.70 3.65
C VAL A 137 -3.16 3.93 4.34
N CYS A 138 -2.95 2.66 3.96
CA CYS A 138 -1.84 1.87 4.47
C CYS A 138 -0.49 2.51 4.15
N ALA A 139 -0.31 3.05 2.94
CA ALA A 139 0.91 3.74 2.56
C ALA A 139 1.14 5.02 3.38
N ALA A 140 0.10 5.82 3.63
CA ALA A 140 0.19 7.02 4.46
C ALA A 140 0.57 6.69 5.91
N VAL A 141 -0.03 5.65 6.50
CA VAL A 141 0.32 5.17 7.85
C VAL A 141 1.74 4.63 7.88
N ALA A 142 2.14 3.85 6.87
CA ALA A 142 3.50 3.31 6.78
C ALA A 142 4.56 4.41 6.64
N GLU A 143 4.31 5.44 5.81
CA GLU A 143 5.19 6.61 5.71
C GLU A 143 5.31 7.31 7.07
N GLY A 144 4.18 7.63 7.72
CA GLY A 144 4.19 8.29 9.03
C GLY A 144 4.91 7.48 10.11
N TYR A 145 4.69 6.17 10.14
CA TYR A 145 5.39 5.25 11.04
C TYR A 145 6.90 5.30 10.78
N TRP A 146 7.32 5.18 9.52
CA TRP A 146 8.74 5.17 9.16
C TRP A 146 9.44 6.48 9.50
N VAL A 147 8.81 7.63 9.21
CA VAL A 147 9.32 8.96 9.60
C VAL A 147 9.53 9.07 11.10
N SER A 148 8.63 8.48 11.89
CA SER A 148 8.67 8.53 13.35
C SER A 148 9.71 7.58 13.96
N THR A 149 9.84 6.35 13.44
CA THR A 149 10.62 5.30 14.08
C THR A 149 12.03 5.15 13.55
N VAL A 150 12.35 5.73 12.39
CA VAL A 150 13.65 5.51 11.75
C VAL A 150 14.81 6.06 12.58
N GLN A 151 15.75 5.21 12.95
CA GLN A 151 16.97 5.64 13.62
C GLN A 151 17.94 6.23 12.60
N ILE A 152 18.36 7.48 12.82
CA ILE A 152 19.32 8.15 11.94
C ILE A 152 20.71 7.91 12.52
N GLN A 153 21.53 7.18 11.77
CA GLN A 153 22.94 7.03 12.08
C GLN A 153 23.75 7.82 11.05
N ILE A 154 24.42 8.87 11.51
CA ILE A 154 25.31 9.67 10.67
C ILE A 154 26.72 9.07 10.78
N PRO A 155 27.30 8.52 9.69
CA PRO A 155 28.66 8.01 9.71
C PRO A 155 29.66 9.13 10.06
N LYS A 156 30.82 8.76 10.62
CA LYS A 156 31.86 9.74 11.00
C LYS A 156 32.35 10.58 9.82
N ASP A 157 32.41 9.97 8.63
CA ASP A 157 32.81 10.65 7.40
C ASP A 157 31.73 11.60 6.86
N GLY A 158 30.47 11.46 7.33
CA GLY A 158 29.34 12.29 6.93
C GLY A 158 28.89 12.16 5.47
N MET A 159 29.56 11.29 4.69
CA MET A 159 29.25 11.00 3.29
C MET A 159 28.30 9.82 3.18
N GLY A 160 27.47 9.80 2.13
CA GLY A 160 26.58 8.67 1.83
C GLY A 160 25.40 8.49 2.80
N VAL A 161 25.02 9.54 3.54
CA VAL A 161 23.85 9.50 4.42
C VAL A 161 22.59 9.41 3.57
N VAL A 162 21.75 8.40 3.86
CA VAL A 162 20.44 8.26 3.21
C VAL A 162 19.52 9.37 3.70
N MET A 163 19.11 10.24 2.78
CA MET A 163 18.19 11.34 3.04
C MET A 163 16.76 10.80 3.04
N TRP A 164 16.26 10.44 4.23
CA TRP A 164 14.95 9.80 4.36
C TRP A 164 13.80 10.63 3.78
N HIS A 165 13.84 11.95 3.92
CA HIS A 165 12.84 12.83 3.30
C HIS A 165 12.77 12.69 1.77
N ASP A 166 13.92 12.59 1.10
CA ASP A 166 14.00 12.43 -0.36
C ASP A 166 13.48 11.06 -0.79
N VAL A 167 13.87 10.02 -0.04
CA VAL A 167 13.48 8.63 -0.29
C VAL A 167 11.98 8.44 -0.11
N LEU A 168 11.41 8.92 0.98
CA LEU A 168 9.97 8.81 1.26
C LEU A 168 9.14 9.63 0.26
N TRP A 169 9.60 10.84 -0.08
CA TRP A 169 8.98 11.64 -1.13
C TRP A 169 8.96 10.91 -2.48
N ALA A 170 10.07 10.27 -2.86
CA ALA A 170 10.18 9.49 -4.09
C ALA A 170 9.23 8.28 -4.07
N TYR A 171 9.23 7.48 -2.99
CA TYR A 171 8.33 6.33 -2.85
C TYR A 171 6.86 6.74 -2.95
N ARG A 172 6.47 7.84 -2.30
CA ARG A 172 5.11 8.36 -2.37
C ARG A 172 4.69 8.72 -3.79
N HIS A 173 5.53 9.46 -4.52
CA HIS A 173 5.23 9.87 -5.88
C HIS A 173 5.28 8.69 -6.88
N ILE A 174 6.16 7.71 -6.65
CA ILE A 174 6.17 6.46 -7.41
C ILE A 174 4.86 5.69 -7.20
N LEU A 175 4.37 5.63 -5.95
CA LEU A 175 3.08 5.00 -5.64
C LEU A 175 1.93 5.71 -6.36
N PHE A 176 1.88 7.04 -6.32
CA PHE A 176 0.88 7.85 -7.02
C PHE A 176 0.95 7.70 -8.55
N LEU A 177 2.14 7.42 -9.10
CA LEU A 177 2.29 7.17 -10.52
C LEU A 177 1.77 5.77 -10.91
N ILE A 178 2.13 4.75 -10.13
CA ILE A 178 1.84 3.34 -10.45
C ILE A 178 0.38 2.99 -10.17
N LEU A 179 -0.19 3.46 -9.07
CA LEU A 179 -1.51 3.04 -8.60
C LEU A 179 -2.63 3.28 -9.65
N PRO A 180 -2.77 4.46 -10.28
CA PRO A 180 -3.78 4.69 -11.31
C PRO A 180 -3.54 3.85 -12.59
N ILE A 181 -2.29 3.55 -12.92
CA ILE A 181 -1.92 2.72 -14.09
C ILE A 181 -2.32 1.27 -13.82
N VAL A 182 -2.00 0.75 -12.64
CA VAL A 182 -2.37 -0.61 -12.22
C VAL A 182 -3.88 -0.77 -12.24
N LEU A 183 -4.63 0.18 -11.66
CA LEU A 183 -6.10 0.14 -11.69
C LEU A 183 -6.69 0.07 -13.11
N ARG A 184 -6.02 0.67 -14.11
CA ARG A 184 -6.43 0.55 -15.51
C ARG A 184 -6.18 -0.81 -16.14
N VAL A 185 -5.06 -1.44 -15.80
CA VAL A 185 -4.68 -2.75 -16.37
C VAL A 185 -5.49 -3.88 -15.75
N LEU A 186 -5.94 -3.70 -14.50
CA LEU A 186 -6.73 -4.70 -13.79
C LEU A 186 -8.07 -4.98 -14.48
N PRO A 187 -8.54 -6.25 -14.47
CA PRO A 187 -9.77 -6.64 -15.12
C PRO A 187 -10.95 -5.86 -14.54
N SER A 188 -11.69 -5.24 -15.46
CA SER A 188 -12.94 -4.56 -15.18
C SER A 188 -13.96 -5.57 -14.68
N SER A 189 -14.72 -5.19 -13.66
CA SER A 189 -15.89 -5.95 -13.21
C SER A 189 -16.84 -6.12 -14.41
N PRO A 190 -17.37 -7.32 -14.64
CA PRO A 190 -18.39 -7.49 -15.65
C PRO A 190 -19.51 -6.49 -15.35
N PRO A 191 -20.09 -5.83 -16.37
CA PRO A 191 -21.26 -4.99 -16.15
C PRO A 191 -22.26 -5.78 -15.30
N ALA A 192 -22.84 -5.14 -14.29
CA ALA A 192 -23.90 -5.77 -13.51
C ALA A 192 -24.92 -6.31 -14.51
N ALA A 193 -24.98 -7.63 -14.65
CA ALA A 193 -25.83 -8.25 -15.64
C ALA A 193 -27.25 -7.79 -15.34
N ASN A 194 -27.96 -7.28 -16.35
CA ASN A 194 -29.37 -6.95 -16.18
C ASN A 194 -30.04 -8.19 -15.57
N PRO A 195 -30.62 -8.09 -14.36
CA PRO A 195 -31.10 -9.27 -13.64
C PRO A 195 -32.14 -10.03 -14.48
N MET A 196 -32.89 -9.30 -15.32
CA MET A 196 -33.84 -9.89 -16.27
C MET A 196 -33.19 -10.63 -17.44
N ALA A 197 -31.98 -10.23 -17.88
CA ALA A 197 -31.28 -10.89 -18.97
C ALA A 197 -30.61 -12.21 -18.53
N SER A 198 -30.20 -12.31 -17.27
CA SER A 198 -29.65 -13.54 -16.67
C SER A 198 -30.70 -14.44 -16.01
N LEU A 199 -31.94 -13.97 -15.85
CA LEU A 199 -33.03 -14.74 -15.25
C LEU A 199 -33.35 -16.04 -16.00
N PRO A 200 -33.50 -16.06 -17.35
CA PRO A 200 -33.87 -17.30 -18.05
C PRO A 200 -32.77 -18.36 -18.00
N SER A 201 -31.49 -17.97 -18.05
CA SER A 201 -30.38 -18.91 -17.96
C SER A 201 -30.21 -19.49 -16.56
N THR A 202 -30.38 -18.67 -15.52
CA THR A 202 -30.33 -19.13 -14.13
C THR A 202 -31.52 -20.02 -13.77
N LEU A 203 -32.73 -19.71 -14.25
CA LEU A 203 -33.90 -20.59 -14.10
C LEU A 203 -33.69 -21.94 -14.79
N GLY A 204 -33.18 -21.96 -16.02
CA GLY A 204 -32.91 -23.21 -16.72
C GLY A 204 -31.87 -24.09 -16.01
N LEU A 205 -30.83 -23.49 -15.44
CA LEU A 205 -29.85 -24.20 -14.61
C LEU A 205 -30.48 -24.76 -13.33
N LEU A 206 -31.34 -23.97 -12.68
CA LEU A 206 -32.05 -24.39 -11.47
C LEU A 206 -32.97 -25.57 -11.77
N GLU A 207 -33.77 -25.51 -12.83
CA GLU A 207 -34.68 -26.58 -13.24
C GLU A 207 -33.92 -27.87 -13.57
N GLN A 208 -32.80 -27.78 -14.28
CA GLN A 208 -31.94 -28.95 -14.54
C GLN A 208 -31.38 -29.56 -13.26
N SER A 209 -30.94 -28.73 -12.31
CA SER A 209 -30.43 -29.21 -11.03
C SER A 209 -31.52 -29.92 -10.22
N LEU A 210 -32.73 -29.38 -10.24
CA LEU A 210 -33.89 -29.93 -9.55
C LEU A 210 -34.30 -31.28 -10.15
N ALA A 211 -34.35 -31.38 -11.48
CA ALA A 211 -34.61 -32.63 -12.18
C ALA A 211 -33.57 -33.71 -11.86
N ARG A 212 -32.26 -33.35 -11.80
CA ARG A 212 -31.19 -34.27 -11.41
C ARG A 212 -31.32 -34.77 -9.97
N ILE A 213 -31.70 -33.89 -9.04
CA ILE A 213 -31.94 -34.27 -7.64
C ILE A 213 -33.12 -35.24 -7.54
N HIS A 214 -34.21 -34.99 -8.27
CA HIS A 214 -35.34 -35.92 -8.31
C HIS A 214 -34.95 -37.27 -8.90
N LEU A 215 -34.23 -37.29 -10.03
CA LEU A 215 -33.73 -38.52 -10.61
C LEU A 215 -32.86 -39.29 -9.62
N LEU A 216 -31.94 -38.62 -8.91
CA LEU A 216 -31.10 -39.25 -7.90
C LEU A 216 -31.92 -39.84 -6.73
N LYS A 217 -33.01 -39.18 -6.33
CA LYS A 217 -33.93 -39.72 -5.31
C LYS A 217 -34.64 -40.98 -5.82
N PHE A 218 -35.13 -40.97 -7.06
CA PHE A 218 -35.79 -42.13 -7.64
C PHE A 218 -34.84 -43.29 -7.89
N THR A 219 -33.60 -43.02 -8.33
CA THR A 219 -32.59 -44.08 -8.53
C THR A 219 -32.18 -44.71 -7.20
N ARG A 220 -32.01 -43.94 -6.13
CA ARG A 220 -31.80 -44.50 -4.78
C ARG A 220 -32.97 -45.40 -4.36
N GLY A 221 -34.21 -44.94 -4.59
CA GLY A 221 -35.39 -45.74 -4.32
C GLY A 221 -35.49 -47.03 -5.14
N SER A 222 -35.08 -46.99 -6.42
CA SER A 222 -35.12 -48.17 -7.29
C SER A 222 -34.03 -49.19 -6.95
N VAL A 223 -32.82 -48.73 -6.58
CA VAL A 223 -31.73 -49.59 -6.09
C VAL A 223 -32.19 -50.41 -4.88
N MET A 224 -32.93 -49.79 -3.96
CA MET A 224 -33.47 -50.49 -2.79
C MET A 224 -34.63 -51.44 -3.10
N ARG A 225 -35.19 -51.46 -4.32
CA ARG A 225 -36.28 -52.38 -4.72
C ARG A 225 -35.75 -53.66 -5.36
N ASP A 226 -34.65 -53.59 -6.10
CA ASP A 226 -34.00 -54.77 -6.68
C ASP A 226 -33.19 -55.51 -5.59
N PRO A 227 -33.45 -56.83 -5.35
CA PRO A 227 -32.74 -57.58 -4.31
C PRO A 227 -31.22 -57.66 -4.55
N ARG A 228 -30.76 -57.76 -5.80
CA ARG A 228 -29.34 -57.91 -6.13
C ARG A 228 -28.58 -56.59 -5.94
N LEU A 229 -29.18 -55.47 -6.33
CA LEU A 229 -28.58 -54.14 -6.13
C LEU A 229 -28.64 -53.68 -4.66
N ARG A 230 -29.69 -54.10 -3.94
CA ARG A 230 -29.81 -53.82 -2.50
C ARG A 230 -28.70 -54.51 -1.71
N GLU A 231 -28.40 -55.77 -2.02
CA GLU A 231 -27.35 -56.53 -1.37
C GLU A 231 -25.98 -55.90 -1.60
N THR A 232 -25.63 -55.58 -2.85
CA THR A 232 -24.35 -54.91 -3.16
C THR A 232 -24.24 -53.51 -2.57
N ALA A 233 -25.33 -52.74 -2.54
CA ALA A 233 -25.35 -51.46 -1.86
C ALA A 233 -25.14 -51.62 -0.34
N GLY A 234 -25.76 -52.64 0.27
CA GLY A 234 -25.56 -52.99 1.68
C GLY A 234 -24.11 -53.33 1.99
N GLU A 235 -23.50 -54.22 1.20
CA GLU A 235 -22.08 -54.57 1.33
C GLU A 235 -21.16 -53.35 1.22
N TRP A 236 -21.45 -52.44 0.28
CA TRP A 236 -20.68 -51.21 0.11
C TRP A 236 -20.80 -50.31 1.35
N TRP A 237 -22.03 -50.04 1.84
CA TRP A 237 -22.24 -49.23 3.04
C TRP A 237 -21.64 -49.85 4.30
N ASP A 238 -21.67 -51.18 4.44
CA ASP A 238 -21.02 -51.88 5.55
C ASP A 238 -19.50 -51.77 5.50
N ARG A 239 -18.90 -51.79 4.31
CA ARG A 239 -17.46 -51.56 4.14
C ARG A 239 -17.10 -50.12 4.49
N GLU A 240 -17.81 -49.13 3.96
CA GLU A 240 -17.58 -47.71 4.27
C GLU A 240 -17.76 -47.43 5.77
N ARG A 241 -18.74 -48.07 6.42
CA ARG A 241 -18.92 -47.95 7.88
C ARG A 241 -17.72 -48.49 8.65
N LYS A 242 -17.20 -49.65 8.26
CA LYS A 242 -15.99 -50.22 8.88
C LYS A 242 -14.75 -49.36 8.65
N GLU A 243 -14.55 -48.86 7.43
CA GLU A 243 -13.45 -47.95 7.11
C GLU A 243 -13.58 -46.62 7.88
N GLY A 244 -14.80 -46.10 8.03
CA GLY A 244 -15.09 -44.91 8.82
C GLY A 244 -14.98 -45.13 10.33
N GLU A 245 -15.21 -46.35 10.83
CA GLU A 245 -14.93 -46.74 12.22
C GLU A 245 -13.41 -46.81 12.44
N TRP A 246 -12.65 -47.46 11.55
CA TRP A 246 -11.19 -47.49 11.59
C TRP A 246 -10.57 -46.09 11.58
N GLY A 247 -11.01 -45.21 10.67
CA GLY A 247 -10.51 -43.85 10.63
C GLY A 247 -10.89 -43.02 11.86
N ARG A 248 -11.98 -43.36 12.56
CA ARG A 248 -12.37 -42.72 13.83
C ARG A 248 -11.60 -43.26 15.03
N GLU A 249 -11.18 -44.52 15.01
CA GLU A 249 -10.39 -45.15 16.07
C GLU A 249 -8.88 -44.87 15.96
N ASP A 250 -8.42 -44.42 14.79
CA ASP A 250 -7.02 -44.05 14.56
C ASP A 250 -6.60 -42.79 15.36
N GLU A 251 -5.63 -42.97 16.26
CA GLU A 251 -5.09 -41.91 17.13
C GLU A 251 -4.47 -40.74 16.35
N ASP A 252 -3.89 -40.99 15.17
CA ASP A 252 -3.29 -39.93 14.35
C ASP A 252 -4.35 -39.06 13.69
N VAL A 253 -5.47 -39.66 13.28
CA VAL A 253 -6.63 -38.95 12.72
C VAL A 253 -7.32 -38.13 13.80
N GLN A 254 -7.49 -38.68 15.00
CA GLN A 254 -8.06 -37.94 16.14
C GLN A 254 -7.20 -36.73 16.52
N ARG A 255 -5.87 -36.91 16.62
CA ARG A 255 -4.93 -35.81 16.92
C ARG A 255 -4.97 -34.71 15.86
N MET A 256 -5.10 -35.08 14.57
CA MET A 256 -5.22 -34.10 13.50
C MET A 256 -6.57 -33.37 13.52
N ALA A 257 -7.66 -34.09 13.78
CA ALA A 257 -8.99 -33.50 13.92
C ALA A 257 -9.07 -32.49 15.08
N GLU A 258 -8.43 -32.78 16.22
CA GLU A 258 -8.32 -31.84 17.34
C GLU A 258 -7.53 -30.58 16.98
N ARG A 259 -6.39 -30.71 16.28
CA ARG A 259 -5.61 -29.56 15.80
C ARG A 259 -6.40 -28.65 14.86
N LEU A 260 -7.32 -29.22 14.08
CA LEU A 260 -8.17 -28.51 13.13
C LEU A 260 -9.50 -28.02 13.75
N GLY A 261 -9.75 -28.30 15.04
CA GLY A 261 -10.95 -27.85 15.76
C GLY A 261 -12.21 -28.68 15.49
N PHE A 262 -12.08 -29.89 14.93
CA PHE A 262 -13.18 -30.82 14.62
C PHE A 262 -13.22 -32.04 15.55
N GLY A 263 -12.74 -31.91 16.80
CA GLY A 263 -12.61 -33.01 17.75
C GLY A 263 -13.92 -33.76 18.01
N TYR A 264 -13.86 -35.09 18.05
CA TYR A 264 -14.98 -36.00 18.30
C TYR A 264 -15.28 -36.21 19.80
N THR A 265 -14.52 -35.57 20.69
CA THR A 265 -14.78 -35.57 22.12
C THR A 265 -16.01 -34.73 22.41
N GLU A 266 -17.16 -35.39 22.48
CA GLU A 266 -18.39 -34.81 23.06
C GLU A 266 -18.07 -34.17 24.41
N ARG A 267 -18.58 -32.96 24.58
CA ARG A 267 -18.72 -32.30 25.88
C ARG A 267 -19.84 -32.95 26.68
#